data_AF-A0A382SC08-F1
#
_entry.id   AF-A0A382SC08-F1
#
_cell.length_a   1.000
_cell.length_b   1.000
_cell.length_c   1.000
_cell.angle_alpha   90.00
_cell.angle_beta   90.00
_cell.angle_gamma   90.00
#
_symmetry.space_group_name_H-M   'P 1'
#
loop_
_entity.id
_entity.type
_entity.pdbx_description
1 polymer ?
#
loop_
_entity_poly.entity_id
_entity_poly.type
_entity_poly.pdbx_seq_one_letter_code
_entity_poly.pdbx_strand_id
1 'polypeptide(L)'
;GWWNSITQADLDHDGDMDYIAMNVGLNTKYGTPSAKKPSLLYYGDMEGNGRKRLIEAKQDKKGGLVPVRGKSCSTHCMPMLGTKFPTYRAFAASILPEIYTEQRLSDAEQFKATAFESGALINDGKGNFTFQPLPRFAQAAPGYGVVATDIDGDGLVEVVAVQNMFTREPETGLWRGGIGVILEYGADGAFRVEPPAETGFIVDGDAKGLTLCDLDGDNRPDFVVCQNNGKLLAWKNRGDSQPLFSVHLHGSPGNPDGVGARIIAHYTDGTIHAAEMTAGNGYLSQSQPIVYFSAAGTPIRELEIRWPDGETT
;
A
#
# COMPACT_ATOMS: atom_id res chain seq x y z
N GLY A 1 -8.21 6.16 4.19
CA GLY A 1 -7.51 6.71 3.02
C GLY A 1 -8.09 6.12 1.76
N TRP A 2 -7.31 6.07 0.68
CA TRP A 2 -7.58 5.29 -0.52
C TRP A 2 -6.54 4.18 -0.60
N TRP A 3 -6.65 3.27 0.36
CA TRP A 3 -5.70 2.17 0.55
C TRP A 3 -5.82 1.19 -0.61
N ASN A 4 -4.68 0.77 -1.16
CA ASN A 4 -4.62 -0.17 -2.27
C ASN A 4 -4.20 -1.56 -1.81
N SER A 5 -3.31 -1.66 -0.82
CA SER A 5 -2.70 -2.92 -0.41
C SER A 5 -2.24 -2.89 1.04
N ILE A 6 -1.96 -4.08 1.57
CA ILE A 6 -1.39 -4.30 2.88
C ILE A 6 -0.47 -5.53 2.85
N THR A 7 0.59 -5.50 3.64
CA THR A 7 1.42 -6.66 3.99
C THR A 7 1.83 -6.55 5.45
N GLN A 8 2.37 -7.62 6.02
CA GLN A 8 2.75 -7.72 7.42
C GLN A 8 4.23 -8.04 7.56
N ALA A 9 4.85 -7.56 8.63
CA ALA A 9 6.18 -7.91 9.09
C ALA A 9 6.29 -7.56 10.58
N ASP A 10 7.14 -8.24 11.31
CA ASP A 10 7.59 -7.82 12.64
C ASP A 10 8.73 -6.81 12.41
N LEU A 11 8.42 -5.51 12.34
CA LEU A 11 9.38 -4.50 11.88
C LEU A 11 10.42 -4.18 12.95
N ASP A 12 10.01 -4.15 14.22
CA ASP A 12 10.89 -3.79 15.33
C ASP A 12 11.37 -5.00 16.17
N HIS A 13 11.05 -6.22 15.75
CA HIS A 13 11.48 -7.48 16.37
C HIS A 13 11.02 -7.63 17.83
N ASP A 14 9.84 -7.09 18.15
CA ASP A 14 9.19 -7.30 19.45
C ASP A 14 8.31 -8.56 19.47
N GLY A 15 8.17 -9.20 18.31
CA GLY A 15 7.46 -10.44 18.10
C GLY A 15 6.01 -10.24 17.70
N ASP A 16 5.44 -9.04 17.73
CA ASP A 16 4.11 -8.79 17.20
C ASP A 16 4.11 -8.24 15.77
N MET A 17 3.02 -8.52 15.05
CA MET A 17 2.96 -8.21 13.63
C MET A 17 2.54 -6.76 13.40
N ASP A 18 3.41 -6.02 12.73
CA ASP A 18 3.12 -4.72 12.14
C ASP A 18 2.56 -4.87 10.73
N TYR A 19 2.05 -3.75 10.19
CA TYR A 19 1.50 -3.75 8.84
C TYR A 19 1.97 -2.57 8.02
N ILE A 20 2.41 -2.84 6.79
CA ILE A 20 2.70 -1.81 5.81
C ILE A 20 1.49 -1.69 4.89
N ALA A 21 0.91 -0.49 4.81
CA ALA A 21 -0.23 -0.19 3.96
C ALA A 21 0.14 0.83 2.87
N MET A 22 -0.08 0.46 1.60
CA MET A 22 0.11 1.39 0.50
C MET A 22 -1.18 2.14 0.17
N ASN A 23 -1.03 3.42 -0.11
CA ASN A 23 -2.12 4.36 -0.36
C ASN A 23 -1.87 5.12 -1.67
N VAL A 24 -2.73 6.08 -1.98
CA VAL A 24 -2.63 6.90 -3.21
C VAL A 24 -1.39 7.82 -3.24
N GLY A 25 -0.74 8.06 -2.10
CA GLY A 25 0.44 8.90 -2.00
C GLY A 25 0.14 10.40 -2.03
N LEU A 26 1.18 11.20 -1.86
CA LEU A 26 1.07 12.65 -1.71
C LEU A 26 1.29 13.43 -3.02
N ASN A 27 1.88 12.80 -4.04
CA ASN A 27 2.13 13.42 -5.33
C ASN A 27 0.91 13.35 -6.26
N THR A 28 -0.24 13.82 -5.78
CA THR A 28 -1.49 13.87 -6.54
C THR A 28 -2.16 15.24 -6.41
N LYS A 29 -3.08 15.55 -7.33
CA LYS A 29 -3.88 16.80 -7.27
C LYS A 29 -4.77 16.89 -6.02
N TYR A 30 -4.95 15.78 -5.30
CA TYR A 30 -5.76 15.74 -4.09
C TYR A 30 -5.00 16.20 -2.84
N GLY A 31 -3.66 16.30 -2.92
CA GLY A 31 -2.80 16.81 -1.85
C GLY A 31 -2.85 15.94 -0.59
N THR A 32 -2.71 16.59 0.57
CA THR A 32 -2.66 15.93 1.88
C THR A 32 -3.96 16.16 2.65
N PRO A 33 -4.99 15.29 2.50
CA PRO A 33 -6.19 15.40 3.31
C PRO A 33 -5.88 15.16 4.78
N SER A 34 -6.75 15.66 5.65
CA SER A 34 -6.69 15.49 7.11
C SER A 34 -8.09 15.39 7.69
N ALA A 35 -8.22 15.09 8.99
CA ALA A 35 -9.50 15.14 9.68
C ALA A 35 -10.20 16.51 9.57
N LYS A 36 -9.43 17.61 9.57
CA LYS A 36 -9.94 18.98 9.42
C LYS A 36 -10.33 19.31 7.97
N LYS A 37 -9.59 18.77 7.01
CA LYS A 37 -9.79 19.02 5.58
C LYS A 37 -9.76 17.70 4.80
N PRO A 38 -10.83 16.90 4.86
CA PRO A 38 -10.89 15.61 4.17
C PRO A 38 -11.08 15.79 2.66
N SER A 39 -10.68 14.76 1.90
CA SER A 39 -11.22 14.53 0.57
C SER A 39 -12.57 13.85 0.70
N LEU A 40 -13.58 14.32 -0.03
CA LEU A 40 -14.96 13.86 0.10
C LEU A 40 -15.42 13.15 -1.18
N LEU A 41 -16.25 12.13 -1.01
CA LEU A 41 -16.93 11.44 -2.08
C LEU A 41 -18.42 11.35 -1.74
N TYR A 42 -19.27 11.81 -2.65
CA TYR A 42 -20.71 11.65 -2.56
C TYR A 42 -21.18 10.62 -3.57
N TYR A 43 -22.10 9.75 -3.16
CA TYR A 43 -22.77 8.79 -4.03
C TYR A 43 -24.29 8.92 -3.90
N GLY A 44 -24.96 9.41 -4.94
CA GLY A 44 -26.39 9.67 -4.88
C GLY A 44 -26.99 10.15 -6.19
N ASP A 45 -28.32 10.23 -6.24
CA ASP A 45 -29.06 10.75 -7.40
C ASP A 45 -29.01 12.29 -7.41
N MET A 46 -28.00 12.83 -8.08
CA MET A 46 -27.73 14.27 -8.17
C MET A 46 -28.67 15.00 -9.14
N GLU A 47 -29.36 14.26 -10.00
CA GLU A 47 -30.17 14.78 -11.11
C GLU A 47 -31.68 14.67 -10.84
N GLY A 48 -32.08 13.78 -9.93
CA GLY A 48 -33.48 13.47 -9.65
C GLY A 48 -34.12 12.49 -10.63
N ASN A 49 -33.31 11.74 -11.38
CA ASN A 49 -33.77 10.80 -12.40
C ASN A 49 -33.61 9.34 -11.98
N GLY A 50 -33.28 9.08 -10.71
CA GLY A 50 -33.03 7.75 -10.15
C GLY A 50 -31.62 7.20 -10.41
N ARG A 51 -30.78 7.85 -11.22
CA ARG A 51 -29.43 7.38 -11.53
C ARG A 51 -28.41 7.97 -10.56
N LYS A 52 -27.81 7.11 -9.72
CA LYS A 52 -26.76 7.53 -8.79
C LYS A 52 -25.46 7.92 -9.53
N ARG A 53 -24.77 8.94 -9.02
CA ARG A 53 -23.50 9.50 -9.52
C ARG A 53 -22.48 9.62 -8.39
N LEU A 54 -21.20 9.51 -8.75
CA LEU A 54 -20.08 9.78 -7.86
C LEU A 54 -19.58 11.22 -8.04
N ILE A 55 -19.56 11.99 -6.95
CA ILE A 55 -19.08 13.36 -6.93
C ILE A 55 -17.91 13.47 -5.95
N GLU A 56 -16.73 13.73 -6.49
CA GLU A 56 -15.55 14.06 -5.69
C GLU A 56 -15.59 15.55 -5.32
N ALA A 57 -15.36 15.84 -4.04
CA ALA A 57 -15.40 17.21 -3.51
C ALA A 57 -14.28 17.46 -2.51
N LYS A 58 -13.94 18.74 -2.35
CA LYS A 58 -12.99 19.22 -1.34
C LYS A 58 -13.44 20.58 -0.82
N GLN A 59 -12.94 20.94 0.35
CA GLN A 59 -13.08 22.30 0.85
C GLN A 59 -12.10 23.25 0.15
N ASP A 60 -12.60 24.39 -0.30
CA ASP A 60 -11.78 25.49 -0.81
C ASP A 60 -11.09 26.26 0.33
N LYS A 61 -10.50 27.43 0.03
CA LYS A 61 -9.85 28.28 1.05
C LYS A 61 -10.84 29.03 1.95
N LYS A 62 -12.10 29.15 1.54
CA LYS A 62 -13.17 29.86 2.26
C LYS A 62 -14.07 28.91 3.06
N GLY A 63 -13.81 27.60 3.00
CA GLY A 63 -14.61 26.55 3.65
C GLY A 63 -15.77 26.03 2.81
N GLY A 64 -15.97 26.57 1.60
CA GLY A 64 -16.99 26.10 0.67
C GLY A 64 -16.62 24.74 0.07
N LEU A 65 -17.61 23.85 -0.05
CA LEU A 65 -17.44 22.59 -0.74
C LEU A 65 -17.46 22.82 -2.24
N VAL A 66 -16.39 22.46 -2.94
CA VAL A 66 -16.25 22.63 -4.39
C VAL A 66 -15.95 21.29 -5.06
N PRO A 67 -16.37 21.08 -6.32
CA PRO A 67 -16.12 19.84 -7.03
C PRO A 67 -14.62 19.71 -7.34
N VAL A 68 -14.09 18.48 -7.25
CA VAL A 68 -12.72 18.19 -7.69
C VAL A 68 -12.65 18.00 -9.20
N ARG A 69 -13.71 17.44 -9.80
CA ARG A 69 -13.82 17.26 -11.25
C ARG A 69 -14.29 18.55 -11.91
N GLY A 70 -13.72 18.82 -13.08
CA GLY A 70 -14.06 19.99 -13.87
C GLY A 70 -15.37 19.84 -14.64
N LYS A 71 -15.83 20.96 -15.21
CA LYS A 71 -17.09 21.05 -15.96
C LYS A 71 -17.21 20.03 -17.09
N SER A 72 -16.13 19.74 -17.82
CA SER A 72 -16.14 18.82 -18.98
C SER A 72 -16.63 17.44 -18.59
N CYS A 73 -15.97 16.80 -17.60
CA CYS A 73 -16.36 15.48 -17.12
C CYS A 73 -17.77 15.51 -16.52
N SER A 74 -18.08 16.53 -15.70
CA SER A 74 -19.38 16.64 -15.05
C SER A 74 -20.52 16.79 -16.05
N THR A 75 -20.36 17.59 -17.11
CA THR A 75 -21.38 17.78 -18.16
C THR A 75 -21.54 16.52 -19.02
N HIS A 76 -20.44 15.81 -19.30
CA HIS A 76 -20.51 14.54 -20.04
C HIS A 76 -21.35 13.49 -19.28
N CYS A 77 -21.18 13.42 -17.96
CA CYS A 77 -21.98 12.53 -17.12
C CYS A 77 -23.41 13.03 -16.89
N MET A 78 -23.59 14.35 -16.73
CA MET A 78 -24.84 15.03 -16.34
C MET A 78 -25.09 16.23 -17.28
N PRO A 79 -25.70 16.01 -18.47
CA PRO A 79 -25.83 17.03 -19.51
C PRO A 79 -26.54 18.34 -19.08
N MET A 80 -27.46 18.30 -18.13
CA MET A 80 -28.14 19.50 -17.59
C MET A 80 -27.18 20.52 -16.99
N LEU A 81 -26.00 20.10 -16.51
CA LEU A 81 -24.98 21.02 -16.00
C LEU A 81 -24.45 21.94 -17.11
N GLY A 82 -24.51 21.52 -18.37
CA GLY A 82 -24.16 22.34 -19.52
C GLY A 82 -25.10 23.54 -19.70
N THR A 83 -26.41 23.32 -19.50
CA THR A 83 -27.42 24.38 -19.55
C THR A 83 -27.36 25.26 -18.30
N LYS A 84 -27.22 24.64 -17.12
CA LYS A 84 -27.18 25.35 -15.83
C LYS A 84 -25.95 26.24 -15.67
N PHE A 85 -24.79 25.80 -16.19
CA PHE A 85 -23.54 26.55 -16.16
C PHE A 85 -22.98 26.68 -17.58
N PRO A 86 -23.30 27.75 -18.33
CA PRO A 86 -22.86 27.88 -19.73
C PRO A 86 -21.34 28.01 -19.90
N THR A 87 -20.63 28.54 -18.89
CA THR A 87 -19.17 28.78 -18.96
C THR A 87 -18.39 27.98 -17.92
N TYR A 88 -17.12 27.66 -18.22
CA TYR A 88 -16.20 27.03 -17.27
C TYR A 88 -16.00 27.87 -16.01
N ARG A 89 -15.95 29.19 -16.16
CA ARG A 89 -15.80 30.13 -15.04
C ARG A 89 -16.99 30.08 -14.09
N ALA A 90 -18.22 30.01 -14.62
CA ALA A 90 -19.41 29.90 -13.79
C ALA A 90 -19.41 28.61 -12.97
N PHE A 91 -19.09 27.47 -13.59
CA PHE A 91 -18.99 26.19 -12.87
C PHE A 91 -17.89 26.18 -11.80
N ALA A 92 -16.70 26.68 -12.14
CA ALA A 92 -15.56 26.70 -11.22
C ALA A 92 -15.73 27.64 -10.03
N ALA A 93 -16.60 28.64 -10.13
CA ALA A 93 -16.90 29.58 -9.06
C ALA A 93 -17.99 29.09 -8.10
N SER A 94 -18.70 28.00 -8.44
CA SER A 94 -19.84 27.51 -7.65
C SER A 94 -19.45 26.45 -6.62
N ILE A 95 -20.17 26.48 -5.50
CA ILE A 95 -20.10 25.45 -4.47
C ILE A 95 -21.04 24.28 -4.79
N LEU A 96 -20.80 23.12 -4.18
CA LEU A 96 -21.56 21.89 -4.37
C LEU A 96 -23.08 22.08 -4.25
N PRO A 97 -23.61 22.76 -3.21
CA PRO A 97 -25.05 23.00 -3.10
C PRO A 97 -25.64 23.83 -4.26
N GLU A 98 -24.88 24.76 -4.82
CA GLU A 98 -25.32 25.52 -6.00
C GLU A 98 -25.37 24.62 -7.23
N ILE A 99 -24.49 23.62 -7.32
CA ILE A 99 -24.43 22.68 -8.45
C ILE A 99 -25.54 21.63 -8.34
N TYR A 100 -25.71 20.99 -7.18
CA TYR A 100 -26.56 19.80 -7.00
C TYR A 100 -27.77 19.98 -6.08
N THR A 101 -27.94 21.13 -5.43
CA THR A 101 -28.89 21.41 -4.33
C THR A 101 -28.51 20.77 -3.00
N GLU A 102 -28.94 21.38 -1.89
CA GLU A 102 -28.70 20.85 -0.53
C GLU A 102 -29.39 19.50 -0.32
N GLN A 103 -30.65 19.37 -0.77
CA GLN A 103 -31.44 18.16 -0.61
C GLN A 103 -30.72 16.94 -1.21
N ARG A 104 -30.24 17.03 -2.46
CA ARG A 104 -29.57 15.90 -3.12
C ARG A 104 -28.26 15.51 -2.44
N LEU A 105 -27.52 16.49 -1.90
CA LEU A 105 -26.29 16.21 -1.16
C LEU A 105 -26.57 15.57 0.20
N SER A 106 -27.68 15.94 0.85
CA SER A 106 -28.14 15.34 2.10
C SER A 106 -28.67 13.91 1.90
N ASP A 107 -29.31 13.64 0.76
CA ASP A 107 -29.83 12.32 0.39
C ASP A 107 -28.73 11.36 -0.11
N ALA A 108 -27.54 11.89 -0.41
CA ALA A 108 -26.41 11.11 -0.92
C ALA A 108 -25.60 10.47 0.22
N GLU A 109 -25.08 9.28 -0.05
CA GLU A 109 -24.07 8.66 0.82
C GLU A 109 -22.79 9.48 0.76
N GLN A 110 -22.19 9.79 1.92
CA GLN A 110 -20.97 10.59 2.02
C GLN A 110 -19.82 9.77 2.62
N PHE A 111 -18.69 9.74 1.92
CA PHE A 111 -17.45 9.12 2.37
C PHE A 111 -16.36 10.16 2.54
N LYS A 112 -15.44 9.92 3.48
CA LYS A 112 -14.34 10.84 3.82
C LYS A 112 -13.01 10.09 3.81
N ALA A 113 -12.04 10.63 3.08
CA ALA A 113 -10.64 10.23 3.20
C ALA A 113 -9.86 11.33 3.92
N THR A 114 -9.18 10.95 5.00
CA THR A 114 -8.45 11.85 5.90
C THR A 114 -6.94 11.62 5.89
N ALA A 115 -6.45 10.65 5.12
CA ALA A 115 -5.03 10.32 5.00
C ALA A 115 -4.77 9.67 3.63
N PHE A 116 -3.73 10.12 2.95
CA PHE A 116 -3.27 9.57 1.66
C PHE A 116 -1.83 9.07 1.68
N GLU A 117 -1.15 9.20 2.80
CA GLU A 117 0.18 8.65 2.99
C GLU A 117 0.12 7.12 3.01
N SER A 118 1.05 6.47 2.32
CA SER A 118 1.45 5.10 2.62
C SER A 118 2.25 5.09 3.93
N GLY A 119 2.14 4.03 4.72
CA GLY A 119 2.73 4.01 6.06
C GLY A 119 2.77 2.62 6.67
N ALA A 120 3.51 2.50 7.76
CA ALA A 120 3.43 1.38 8.67
C ALA A 120 2.42 1.65 9.79
N LEU A 121 1.78 0.59 10.27
CA LEU A 121 0.98 0.53 11.47
C LEU A 121 1.80 -0.28 12.47
N ILE A 122 2.48 0.40 13.39
CA ILE A 122 3.31 -0.20 14.42
C ILE A 122 2.41 -0.66 15.57
N ASN A 123 2.42 -1.95 15.86
CA ASN A 123 1.62 -2.58 16.89
C ASN A 123 2.31 -2.46 18.25
N ASP A 124 1.53 -2.56 19.34
CA ASP A 124 2.04 -2.46 20.71
C ASP A 124 1.88 -3.77 21.50
N GLY A 125 1.69 -4.88 20.79
CA GLY A 125 1.33 -6.19 21.33
C GLY A 125 -0.05 -6.28 21.99
N LYS A 126 -0.81 -5.17 22.07
CA LYS A 126 -2.15 -5.11 22.70
C LYS A 126 -3.24 -4.79 21.69
N GLY A 127 -2.89 -4.73 20.40
CA GLY A 127 -3.80 -4.43 19.31
C GLY A 127 -4.06 -2.93 19.12
N ASN A 128 -3.24 -2.06 19.72
CA ASN A 128 -3.24 -0.64 19.37
C ASN A 128 -2.15 -0.40 18.31
N PHE A 129 -2.48 0.39 17.30
CA PHE A 129 -1.55 0.67 16.20
C PHE A 129 -1.21 2.16 16.14
N THR A 130 0.09 2.45 16.01
CA THR A 130 0.61 3.79 15.73
C THR A 130 0.95 3.90 14.25
N PHE A 131 0.32 4.85 13.55
CA PHE A 131 0.62 5.07 12.14
C PHE A 131 1.90 5.88 11.96
N GLN A 132 2.87 5.30 11.24
CA GLN A 132 4.12 5.92 10.86
C GLN A 132 4.18 6.09 9.34
N PRO A 133 4.25 7.32 8.80
CA PRO A 133 4.29 7.53 7.35
C PRO A 133 5.63 7.06 6.76
N LEU A 134 5.57 6.45 5.58
CA LEU A 134 6.77 6.13 4.80
C LEU A 134 7.42 7.41 4.25
N PRO A 135 8.74 7.41 3.95
CA PRO A 135 9.46 8.56 3.41
C PRO A 135 8.85 9.10 2.11
N ARG A 136 9.15 10.37 1.78
CA ARG A 136 8.61 11.06 0.59
C ARG A 136 8.74 10.27 -0.71
N PHE A 137 9.79 9.46 -0.84
CA PHE A 137 10.04 8.61 -2.00
C PHE A 137 8.90 7.60 -2.24
N ALA A 138 8.41 6.96 -1.17
CA ALA A 138 7.26 6.05 -1.19
C ALA A 138 5.91 6.76 -1.41
N GLN A 139 5.88 8.10 -1.39
CA GLN A 139 4.69 8.93 -1.61
C GLN A 139 4.62 9.53 -3.03
N ALA A 140 5.60 9.22 -3.90
CA ALA A 140 5.78 9.83 -5.21
C ALA A 140 4.70 9.46 -6.25
N ALA A 141 3.95 8.39 -6.00
CA ALA A 141 2.80 7.94 -6.78
C ALA A 141 1.96 6.96 -5.92
N PRO A 142 0.75 6.58 -6.36
CA PRO A 142 -0.01 5.53 -5.69
C PRO A 142 0.81 4.25 -5.58
N GLY A 143 0.91 3.72 -4.37
CA GLY A 143 1.56 2.44 -4.10
C GLY A 143 0.59 1.28 -4.23
N TYR A 144 1.09 0.15 -4.72
CA TYR A 144 0.32 -1.08 -4.92
C TYR A 144 1.08 -2.25 -4.30
N GLY A 145 1.72 -3.11 -5.08
CA GLY A 145 2.46 -4.26 -4.58
C GLY A 145 3.49 -3.85 -3.54
N VAL A 146 3.50 -4.57 -2.43
CA VAL A 146 4.39 -4.36 -1.30
C VAL A 146 4.73 -5.71 -0.68
N VAL A 147 5.99 -5.89 -0.32
CA VAL A 147 6.51 -7.00 0.48
C VAL A 147 7.40 -6.43 1.57
N ALA A 148 7.52 -7.14 2.68
CA ALA A 148 8.41 -6.78 3.77
C ALA A 148 9.11 -8.04 4.27
N THR A 149 10.43 -8.05 4.20
CA THR A 149 11.29 -9.15 4.67
C THR A 149 12.70 -8.62 4.80
N ASP A 150 13.53 -9.31 5.56
CA ASP A 150 14.99 -9.20 5.45
C ASP A 150 15.44 -9.72 4.07
N ILE A 151 16.00 -8.83 3.23
CA ILE A 151 16.43 -9.11 1.84
C ILE A 151 17.94 -9.23 1.76
N ASP A 152 18.66 -8.44 2.56
CA ASP A 152 20.13 -8.39 2.53
C ASP A 152 20.79 -9.18 3.66
N GLY A 153 20.02 -9.82 4.52
CA GLY A 153 20.49 -10.70 5.58
C GLY A 153 21.21 -10.01 6.73
N ASP A 154 21.05 -8.71 6.90
CA ASP A 154 21.61 -7.99 8.04
C ASP A 154 20.76 -8.14 9.33
N GLY A 155 19.59 -8.76 9.21
CA GLY A 155 18.66 -8.98 10.31
C GLY A 155 17.67 -7.85 10.52
N LEU A 156 17.65 -6.81 9.69
CA LEU A 156 16.62 -5.78 9.64
C LEU A 156 15.58 -6.10 8.56
N VAL A 157 14.43 -5.43 8.61
CA VAL A 157 13.36 -5.64 7.64
C VAL A 157 13.41 -4.57 6.56
N GLU A 158 13.47 -5.02 5.31
CA GLU A 158 13.28 -4.16 4.15
C GLU A 158 11.85 -4.21 3.65
N VAL A 159 11.30 -3.03 3.37
CA VAL A 159 10.01 -2.84 2.69
C VAL A 159 10.27 -2.53 1.22
N VAL A 160 9.85 -3.42 0.33
CA VAL A 160 9.90 -3.20 -1.12
C VAL A 160 8.50 -2.89 -1.61
N ALA A 161 8.35 -1.79 -2.33
CA ALA A 161 7.07 -1.41 -2.90
C ALA A 161 7.18 -0.92 -4.34
N VAL A 162 6.12 -1.19 -5.10
CA VAL A 162 5.94 -0.70 -6.47
C VAL A 162 4.76 0.25 -6.56
N GLN A 163 4.84 1.17 -7.52
CA GLN A 163 3.96 2.33 -7.60
C GLN A 163 3.44 2.55 -9.02
N ASN A 164 2.65 3.62 -9.16
CA ASN A 164 2.14 4.24 -10.37
C ASN A 164 0.72 3.84 -10.76
N MET A 165 0.03 4.80 -11.39
CA MET A 165 -1.29 4.62 -12.00
C MET A 165 -1.38 5.37 -13.33
N PHE A 166 -1.42 4.62 -14.44
CA PHE A 166 -1.43 5.20 -15.79
C PHE A 166 -2.83 5.33 -16.41
N THR A 167 -3.88 4.90 -15.72
CA THR A 167 -5.25 4.80 -16.26
C THR A 167 -6.21 5.85 -15.68
N ARG A 168 -5.72 7.06 -15.41
CA ARG A 168 -6.54 8.17 -14.91
C ARG A 168 -7.28 8.90 -16.02
N GLU A 169 -8.37 9.59 -15.66
CA GLU A 169 -9.05 10.48 -16.58
C GLU A 169 -8.11 11.58 -17.13
N PRO A 170 -8.28 12.00 -18.40
CA PRO A 170 -7.36 12.93 -19.07
C PRO A 170 -7.08 14.22 -18.28
N GLU A 171 -8.07 14.80 -17.61
CA GLU A 171 -7.94 16.05 -16.86
C GLU A 171 -7.10 15.92 -15.57
N THR A 172 -6.88 14.70 -15.08
CA THR A 172 -6.03 14.44 -13.90
C THR A 172 -4.60 14.10 -14.30
N GLY A 173 -4.40 13.58 -15.51
CA GLY A 173 -3.11 13.11 -15.97
C GLY A 173 -2.66 11.83 -15.25
N LEU A 174 -1.50 11.33 -15.66
CA LEU A 174 -0.92 10.10 -15.13
C LEU A 174 -0.26 10.35 -13.77
N TRP A 175 -0.42 9.41 -12.84
CA TRP A 175 0.31 9.42 -11.57
C TRP A 175 1.49 8.47 -11.68
N ARG A 176 2.57 8.95 -12.30
CA ARG A 176 3.72 8.15 -12.74
C ARG A 176 5.06 8.63 -12.17
N GLY A 177 5.03 9.15 -10.94
CA GLY A 177 6.22 9.70 -10.28
C GLY A 177 7.07 8.66 -9.55
N GLY A 178 6.58 7.42 -9.43
CA GLY A 178 7.28 6.34 -8.74
C GLY A 178 8.20 5.56 -9.68
N ILE A 179 9.28 5.02 -9.10
CA ILE A 179 10.25 4.18 -9.81
C ILE A 179 10.53 2.88 -9.05
N GLY A 180 9.61 2.45 -8.18
CA GLY A 180 9.88 1.43 -7.17
C GLY A 180 10.68 1.99 -5.99
N VAL A 181 10.59 1.34 -4.84
CA VAL A 181 11.31 1.75 -3.63
C VAL A 181 11.66 0.52 -2.80
N ILE A 182 12.86 0.53 -2.23
CA ILE A 182 13.29 -0.35 -1.15
C ILE A 182 13.56 0.56 0.04
N LEU A 183 13.04 0.19 1.21
CA LEU A 183 13.24 0.92 2.45
C LEU A 183 13.77 -0.03 3.52
N GLU A 184 14.88 0.27 4.17
CA GLU A 184 15.27 -0.40 5.41
C GLU A 184 14.49 0.22 6.57
N TYR A 185 13.96 -0.60 7.47
CA TYR A 185 13.45 -0.15 8.76
C TYR A 185 14.54 -0.34 9.82
N GLY A 186 15.23 0.74 10.16
CA GLY A 186 16.36 0.68 11.07
C GLY A 186 15.92 0.43 12.52
N ALA A 187 16.84 -0.12 13.32
CA ALA A 187 16.64 -0.38 14.75
C ALA A 187 16.29 0.87 15.60
N ASP A 188 16.44 2.08 15.05
CA ASP A 188 15.98 3.33 15.66
C ASP A 188 14.52 3.69 15.34
N GLY A 189 13.80 2.78 14.68
CA GLY A 189 12.40 2.94 14.29
C GLY A 189 12.21 3.87 13.08
N ALA A 190 13.22 4.03 12.24
CA ALA A 190 13.20 4.96 11.11
C ALA A 190 13.31 4.25 9.76
N PHE A 191 12.45 4.62 8.81
CA PHE A 191 12.56 4.19 7.42
C PHE A 191 13.63 4.98 6.68
N ARG A 192 14.60 4.27 6.09
CA ARG A 192 15.64 4.82 5.23
C ARG A 192 15.42 4.35 3.80
N VAL A 193 15.68 5.21 2.82
CA VAL A 193 15.54 4.84 1.41
C VAL A 193 16.83 4.21 0.95
N GLU A 194 16.76 2.97 0.51
CA GLU A 194 17.85 2.33 -0.21
C GLU A 194 17.90 2.90 -1.65
N PRO A 195 18.99 3.60 -2.03
CA PRO A 195 19.02 4.32 -3.30
C PRO A 195 18.83 3.36 -4.49
N PRO A 196 17.91 3.65 -5.44
CA PRO A 196 17.72 2.78 -6.61
C PRO A 196 18.97 2.61 -7.49
N ALA A 197 19.89 3.56 -7.42
CA ALA A 197 21.18 3.48 -8.12
C ALA A 197 22.12 2.42 -7.51
N GLU A 198 21.93 2.08 -6.24
CA GLU A 198 22.71 1.09 -5.50
C GLU A 198 22.05 -0.28 -5.56
N THR A 199 20.73 -0.34 -5.34
CA THR A 199 19.97 -1.61 -5.36
C THR A 199 19.71 -2.13 -6.77
N GLY A 200 19.68 -1.26 -7.79
CA GLY A 200 19.26 -1.61 -9.15
C GLY A 200 17.77 -1.94 -9.28
N PHE A 201 16.97 -1.77 -8.22
CA PHE A 201 15.53 -1.97 -8.25
C PHE A 201 14.83 -0.74 -8.83
N ILE A 202 14.50 -0.80 -10.14
CA ILE A 202 13.86 0.30 -10.88
C ILE A 202 12.62 -0.22 -11.60
N VAL A 203 11.46 0.29 -11.21
CA VAL A 203 10.13 -0.05 -11.73
C VAL A 203 9.37 1.22 -12.09
N ASP A 204 9.50 1.67 -13.34
CA ASP A 204 8.96 2.96 -13.81
C ASP A 204 7.63 2.85 -14.58
N GLY A 205 7.10 1.64 -14.80
CA GLY A 205 5.82 1.41 -15.46
C GLY A 205 4.61 1.42 -14.52
N ASP A 206 3.44 1.00 -15.04
CA ASP A 206 2.18 0.93 -14.28
C ASP A 206 2.13 -0.31 -13.39
N ALA A 207 3.05 -0.41 -12.44
CA ALA A 207 3.25 -1.60 -11.62
C ALA A 207 2.08 -1.82 -10.64
N LYS A 208 1.74 -3.10 -10.46
CA LYS A 208 0.60 -3.53 -9.64
C LYS A 208 1.06 -4.62 -8.67
N GLY A 209 1.13 -5.87 -9.12
CA GLY A 209 1.59 -6.97 -8.26
C GLY A 209 3.11 -6.93 -8.04
N LEU A 210 3.52 -7.26 -6.82
CA LEU A 210 4.91 -7.52 -6.42
C LEU A 210 4.88 -8.78 -5.55
N THR A 211 5.68 -9.77 -5.88
CA THR A 211 5.76 -11.02 -5.14
C THR A 211 7.20 -11.34 -4.81
N LEU A 212 7.39 -11.92 -3.63
CA LEU A 212 8.62 -12.52 -3.20
C LEU A 212 8.64 -13.99 -3.64
N CYS A 213 9.79 -14.45 -4.13
CA CYS A 213 10.05 -15.85 -4.46
C CYS A 213 11.55 -16.17 -4.35
N ASP A 214 11.93 -17.43 -4.44
CA ASP A 214 13.31 -17.86 -4.69
C ASP A 214 13.36 -18.47 -6.10
N LEU A 215 13.81 -17.71 -7.10
CA LEU A 215 13.70 -18.11 -8.52
C LEU A 215 14.78 -19.10 -8.93
N ASP A 216 15.93 -19.12 -8.27
CA ASP A 216 17.06 -19.96 -8.62
C ASP A 216 17.51 -20.94 -7.52
N GLY A 217 16.82 -20.96 -6.39
CA GLY A 217 17.01 -21.94 -5.32
C GLY A 217 18.22 -21.64 -4.45
N ASP A 218 18.63 -20.37 -4.35
CA ASP A 218 19.80 -19.94 -3.60
C ASP A 218 19.48 -19.42 -2.18
N ASN A 219 18.21 -19.51 -1.77
CA ASN A 219 17.67 -19.01 -0.51
C ASN A 219 17.85 -17.49 -0.32
N ARG A 220 17.83 -16.72 -1.41
CA ARG A 220 17.72 -15.26 -1.35
C ARG A 220 16.34 -14.80 -1.84
N PRO A 221 15.75 -13.78 -1.20
CA PRO A 221 14.50 -13.21 -1.68
C PRO A 221 14.67 -12.53 -3.04
N ASP A 222 14.05 -13.10 -4.06
CA ASP A 222 13.87 -12.53 -5.39
C ASP A 222 12.51 -11.85 -5.54
N PHE A 223 12.38 -11.00 -6.55
CA PHE A 223 11.14 -10.28 -6.84
C PHE A 223 10.62 -10.54 -8.24
N VAL A 224 9.30 -10.69 -8.35
CA VAL A 224 8.57 -10.63 -9.61
C VAL A 224 7.54 -9.51 -9.55
N VAL A 225 7.49 -8.67 -10.58
CA VAL A 225 6.60 -7.50 -10.66
C VAL A 225 5.74 -7.57 -11.92
N CYS A 226 4.44 -7.46 -11.72
CA CYS A 226 3.45 -7.34 -12.79
C CYS A 226 3.11 -5.88 -13.07
N GLN A 227 2.97 -5.55 -14.35
CA GLN A 227 2.63 -4.20 -14.80
C GLN A 227 1.41 -4.24 -15.72
N ASN A 228 0.49 -3.30 -15.53
CA ASN A 228 -0.63 -3.15 -16.47
C ASN A 228 -0.11 -2.76 -17.85
N ASN A 229 -0.53 -3.50 -18.89
CA ASN A 229 -0.09 -3.29 -20.28
C ASN A 229 1.44 -3.18 -20.45
N GLY A 230 2.20 -3.82 -19.56
CA GLY A 230 3.66 -3.78 -19.53
C GLY A 230 4.28 -5.17 -19.52
N LYS A 231 5.60 -5.22 -19.41
CA LYS A 231 6.33 -6.48 -19.27
C LYS A 231 6.23 -6.99 -17.84
N LEU A 232 6.22 -8.31 -17.67
CA LEU A 232 6.62 -8.94 -16.41
C LEU A 232 8.10 -8.64 -16.17
N LEU A 233 8.44 -8.17 -14.98
CA LEU A 233 9.81 -7.88 -14.58
C LEU A 233 10.21 -8.83 -13.45
N ALA A 234 11.48 -9.22 -13.41
CA ALA A 234 12.02 -10.08 -12.36
C ALA A 234 13.40 -9.56 -11.93
N TRP A 235 13.65 -9.57 -10.63
CA TRP A 235 14.93 -9.26 -10.02
C TRP A 235 15.41 -10.50 -9.29
N LYS A 236 16.65 -10.86 -9.59
CA LYS A 236 17.36 -11.85 -8.79
C LYS A 236 18.25 -11.13 -7.81
N ASN A 237 18.14 -11.46 -6.53
CA ASN A 237 19.01 -10.93 -5.51
C ASN A 237 20.41 -11.50 -5.70
N ARG A 238 21.37 -10.59 -5.91
CA ARG A 238 22.79 -10.91 -6.11
C ARG A 238 23.67 -10.29 -5.04
N GLY A 239 23.07 -9.89 -3.91
CA GLY A 239 23.80 -9.29 -2.81
C GLY A 239 24.94 -10.19 -2.33
N ASP A 240 25.94 -9.58 -1.71
CA ASP A 240 27.09 -10.28 -1.15
C ASP A 240 26.78 -10.95 0.22
N SER A 241 25.53 -10.85 0.67
CA SER A 241 25.08 -11.37 1.95
C SER A 241 25.12 -12.89 2.04
N GLN A 242 25.10 -13.43 3.26
CA GLN A 242 24.94 -14.87 3.43
C GLN A 242 23.53 -15.30 2.99
N PRO A 243 23.36 -16.49 2.40
CA PRO A 243 22.03 -17.06 2.17
C PRO A 243 21.22 -17.05 3.47
N LEU A 244 19.93 -16.74 3.36
CA LEU A 244 19.04 -16.70 4.51
C LEU A 244 18.61 -18.10 4.91
N PHE A 245 18.18 -18.24 6.16
CA PHE A 245 17.51 -19.44 6.63
C PHE A 245 16.05 -19.41 6.16
N SER A 246 15.75 -20.18 5.11
CA SER A 246 14.39 -20.29 4.57
C SER A 246 13.57 -21.35 5.31
N VAL A 247 12.31 -21.01 5.63
CA VAL A 247 11.35 -21.88 6.28
C VAL A 247 10.19 -22.15 5.32
N HIS A 248 10.00 -23.43 5.01
CA HIS A 248 8.84 -23.94 4.30
C HIS A 248 8.01 -24.79 5.26
N LEU A 249 6.74 -24.45 5.42
CA LEU A 249 5.83 -25.23 6.24
C LEU A 249 5.17 -26.34 5.42
N HIS A 250 4.96 -27.48 6.07
CA HIS A 250 4.23 -28.63 5.51
C HIS A 250 3.07 -28.95 6.44
N GLY A 251 1.96 -28.26 6.22
CA GLY A 251 0.74 -28.38 7.03
C GLY A 251 -0.17 -29.55 6.61
N SER A 252 -1.30 -29.64 7.31
CA SER A 252 -2.33 -30.65 7.11
C SER A 252 -3.02 -30.58 5.73
N PRO A 253 -3.63 -31.67 5.24
CA PRO A 253 -4.48 -31.62 4.05
C PRO A 253 -5.55 -30.52 4.15
N GLY A 254 -5.60 -29.62 3.18
CA GLY A 254 -6.48 -28.44 3.17
C GLY A 254 -5.79 -27.13 3.54
N ASN A 255 -4.63 -27.19 4.21
CA ASN A 255 -3.75 -26.05 4.45
C ASN A 255 -2.26 -26.48 4.33
N PRO A 256 -1.83 -26.96 3.15
CA PRO A 256 -0.52 -27.59 2.98
C PRO A 256 0.65 -26.62 3.21
N ASP A 257 0.43 -25.33 2.96
CA ASP A 257 1.44 -24.29 3.15
C ASP A 257 1.43 -23.73 4.58
N GLY A 258 0.50 -24.17 5.45
CA GLY A 258 0.42 -23.68 6.84
C GLY A 258 -0.03 -22.23 6.96
N VAL A 259 -0.88 -21.72 6.06
CA VAL A 259 -1.43 -20.36 6.10
C VAL A 259 -2.05 -20.06 7.46
N GLY A 260 -1.67 -18.94 8.06
CA GLY A 260 -2.05 -18.51 9.41
C GLY A 260 -1.14 -19.03 10.52
N ALA A 261 -0.15 -19.87 10.21
CA ALA A 261 0.85 -20.28 11.20
C ALA A 261 1.79 -19.12 11.52
N ARG A 262 2.10 -18.96 12.79
CA ARG A 262 3.11 -18.01 13.28
C ARG A 262 4.41 -18.75 13.54
N ILE A 263 5.50 -18.22 13.00
CA ILE A 263 6.85 -18.76 13.11
C ILE A 263 7.65 -17.77 13.95
N ILE A 264 8.24 -18.22 15.05
CA ILE A 264 9.04 -17.40 15.96
C ILE A 264 10.45 -17.97 15.95
N ALA A 265 11.41 -17.18 15.46
CA ALA A 265 12.82 -17.49 15.56
C ALA A 265 13.37 -16.97 16.88
N HIS A 266 13.88 -17.87 17.71
CA HIS A 266 14.57 -17.55 18.97
C HIS A 266 16.07 -17.56 18.72
N TYR A 267 16.73 -16.44 18.96
CA TYR A 267 18.16 -16.27 18.71
C TYR A 267 19.02 -16.55 19.95
N THR A 268 20.32 -16.78 19.75
CA THR A 268 21.25 -17.11 20.86
C THR A 268 21.50 -15.96 21.84
N ASP A 269 21.28 -14.72 21.44
CA ASP A 269 21.40 -13.53 22.30
C ASP A 269 20.10 -13.20 23.06
N GLY A 270 19.03 -13.98 22.82
CA GLY A 270 17.73 -13.81 23.46
C GLY A 270 16.74 -12.93 22.68
N THR A 271 17.13 -12.37 21.54
CA THR A 271 16.20 -11.69 20.62
C THR A 271 15.27 -12.68 19.95
N ILE A 272 14.12 -12.18 19.47
CA ILE A 272 13.12 -12.96 18.74
C ILE A 272 12.73 -12.23 17.47
N HIS A 273 12.48 -12.97 16.39
CA HIS A 273 11.88 -12.41 15.18
C HIS A 273 10.64 -13.26 14.85
N ALA A 274 9.51 -12.60 14.62
CA ALA A 274 8.27 -13.27 14.27
C ALA A 274 7.93 -13.07 12.78
N ALA A 275 7.29 -14.09 12.22
CA ALA A 275 6.66 -14.02 10.92
C ALA A 275 5.34 -14.81 10.97
N GLU A 276 4.45 -14.56 10.03
CA GLU A 276 3.32 -15.47 9.81
C GLU A 276 3.20 -15.82 8.34
N MET A 277 2.78 -17.06 8.11
CA MET A 277 2.51 -17.55 6.78
C MET A 277 1.18 -16.98 6.28
N THR A 278 1.19 -16.34 5.12
CA THR A 278 0.01 -15.65 4.59
C THR A 278 -0.45 -16.25 3.26
N ALA A 279 -1.76 -16.14 3.00
CA ALA A 279 -2.33 -16.39 1.68
C ALA A 279 -2.69 -15.05 1.03
N GLY A 280 -1.76 -14.55 0.21
CA GLY A 280 -1.89 -13.27 -0.46
C GLY A 280 -1.24 -12.13 0.33
N ASN A 281 -0.66 -11.20 -0.41
CA ASN A 281 0.03 -10.03 0.12
C ASN A 281 0.14 -8.95 -0.97
N GLY A 282 0.16 -7.68 -0.56
CA GLY A 282 0.28 -6.58 -1.49
C GLY A 282 -1.00 -6.37 -2.30
N TYR A 283 -0.91 -6.38 -3.64
CA TYR A 283 -2.00 -6.02 -4.54
C TYR A 283 -2.25 -7.10 -5.61
N LEU A 284 -3.34 -7.85 -5.43
CA LEU A 284 -3.78 -8.91 -6.36
C LEU A 284 -2.64 -9.88 -6.73
N SER A 285 -1.83 -10.23 -5.73
CA SER A 285 -0.60 -11.02 -5.85
C SER A 285 -0.42 -11.92 -4.63
N GLN A 286 0.43 -12.94 -4.77
CA GLN A 286 0.79 -13.85 -3.68
C GLN A 286 2.26 -14.24 -3.83
N SER A 287 3.06 -13.92 -2.81
CA SER A 287 4.42 -14.42 -2.65
C SER A 287 4.42 -15.94 -2.49
N GLN A 288 5.55 -16.56 -2.83
CA GLN A 288 5.80 -17.95 -2.49
C GLN A 288 5.63 -18.16 -0.97
N PRO A 289 5.05 -19.28 -0.51
CA PRO A 289 4.89 -19.59 0.91
C PRO A 289 6.24 -19.99 1.52
N ILE A 290 7.10 -19.00 1.70
CA ILE A 290 8.44 -19.09 2.27
C ILE A 290 8.63 -17.92 3.23
N VAL A 291 9.24 -18.20 4.37
CA VAL A 291 9.67 -17.18 5.34
C VAL A 291 11.18 -17.21 5.42
N TYR A 292 11.82 -16.05 5.55
CA TYR A 292 13.26 -15.94 5.68
C TYR A 292 13.63 -15.35 7.03
N PHE A 293 14.71 -15.88 7.61
CA PHE A 293 15.37 -15.33 8.78
C PHE A 293 16.86 -15.20 8.47
N SER A 294 17.49 -14.10 8.87
CA SER A 294 18.95 -14.05 8.91
C SER A 294 19.47 -14.88 10.08
N ALA A 295 20.61 -15.54 9.87
CA ALA A 295 21.42 -16.12 10.94
C ALA A 295 22.82 -15.50 10.96
N ALA A 296 23.01 -14.38 10.26
CA ALA A 296 24.26 -13.66 10.19
C ALA A 296 24.46 -12.85 11.48
N GLY A 297 25.67 -12.88 12.04
CA GLY A 297 25.98 -12.23 13.31
C GLY A 297 25.45 -12.99 14.53
N THR A 298 24.14 -13.23 14.59
CA THR A 298 23.47 -13.92 15.69
C THR A 298 22.80 -15.22 15.20
N PRO A 299 23.27 -16.40 15.64
CA PRO A 299 22.64 -17.67 15.27
C PRO A 299 21.22 -17.84 15.81
N ILE A 300 20.38 -18.52 15.02
CA ILE A 300 19.07 -19.02 15.45
C ILE A 300 19.30 -20.23 16.37
N ARG A 301 18.77 -20.17 17.59
CA ARG A 301 18.82 -21.25 18.59
C ARG A 301 17.69 -22.26 18.37
N GLU A 302 16.50 -21.77 18.06
CA GLU A 302 15.26 -22.55 18.01
C GLU A 302 14.23 -21.85 17.13
N LEU A 303 13.42 -22.64 16.41
CA LEU A 303 12.21 -22.14 15.76
C LEU A 303 11.01 -22.74 16.48
N GLU A 304 10.04 -21.89 16.83
CA GLU A 304 8.75 -22.28 17.38
C GLU A 304 7.69 -21.99 16.33
N ILE A 305 6.89 -23.00 15.97
CA ILE A 305 5.80 -22.87 15.00
C ILE A 305 4.48 -23.04 15.73
N ARG A 306 3.66 -22.01 15.74
CA ARG A 306 2.28 -22.06 16.24
C ARG A 306 1.33 -22.19 15.06
N TRP A 307 0.67 -23.33 14.97
CA TRP A 307 -0.24 -23.65 13.87
C TRP A 307 -1.62 -23.02 14.06
N PRO A 308 -2.40 -22.83 12.97
CA PRO A 308 -3.74 -22.23 13.03
C PRO A 308 -4.76 -23.02 13.87
N ASP A 309 -4.51 -24.32 14.09
CA ASP A 309 -5.33 -25.19 14.93
C ASP A 309 -4.96 -25.12 16.43
N GLY A 310 -3.92 -24.36 16.77
CA GLY A 310 -3.41 -24.18 18.12
C GLY A 310 -2.30 -25.15 18.52
N GLU A 311 -1.89 -26.08 17.65
CA GLU A 311 -0.71 -26.92 17.93
C GLU A 311 0.57 -26.10 17.87
N THR A 312 1.61 -26.56 18.58
CA THR A 312 2.93 -25.93 18.58
C THR A 312 4.00 -26.99 18.30
N THR A 313 4.93 -26.68 17.40
CA THR A 313 6.07 -27.55 17.01
C THR A 313 7.38 -26.81 17.20
#